data_AF-J2KL09-F1
#
_entry.id   AF-J2KL09-F1
#
_cell.length_a   1.000
_cell.length_b   1.000
_cell.length_c   1.000
_cell.angle_alpha   90.00
_cell.angle_beta   90.00
_cell.angle_gamma   90.00
#
_symmetry.space_group_name_H-M   'P 1'
#
loop_
_entity.id
_entity.type
_entity.pdbx_description
1 polymer ?
#
loop_
_entity_poly.entity_id
_entity_poly.type
_entity_poly.pdbx_seq_one_letter_code
_entity_poly.pdbx_strand_id
1 'polypeptide(L)'
;MSLRIDSEPVQTFAALFELRGSAETGDLTLTTPIGSTLAQLHWAPGEALLKDGSKTRRFDSVDALIEAATGAAIPVGALFGWLAGRNDPVPGWKPDLAQLGNGRLQAVRESPSPRADLRIVFERS
;
A
#
# COMPACT_ATOMS: atom_id res chain seq x y z
N MET A 1 5.28 -2.03 -6.90
CA MET A 1 4.94 -0.83 -6.10
C MET A 1 6.23 -0.20 -5.58
N SER A 2 6.30 1.12 -5.55
CA SER A 2 7.36 1.87 -4.88
C SER A 2 6.79 3.03 -4.06
N LEU A 3 7.48 3.36 -2.97
CA LEU A 3 7.16 4.43 -2.07
C LEU A 3 8.43 5.21 -1.77
N ARG A 4 8.38 6.53 -1.89
CA ARG A 4 9.43 7.44 -1.43
C ARG A 4 8.86 8.30 -0.30
N ILE A 5 9.58 8.40 0.80
CA ILE A 5 9.22 9.21 1.96
C ILE A 5 10.29 10.29 2.09
N ASP A 6 9.88 11.55 2.00
CA ASP A 6 10.78 12.70 2.15
C ASP A 6 11.03 12.97 3.64
N SER A 7 11.63 12.00 4.32
CA SER A 7 12.18 12.10 5.68
C SER A 7 13.66 12.47 5.66
N GLU A 8 14.27 12.62 6.84
CA GLU A 8 15.71 12.81 7.01
C GLU A 8 16.30 11.62 7.79
N PRO A 9 17.05 10.71 7.15
CA PRO A 9 17.32 10.63 5.70
C PRO A 9 16.07 10.22 4.89
N VAL A 10 16.11 10.47 3.58
CA VAL A 10 15.04 10.04 2.66
C VAL A 10 14.96 8.52 2.67
N GLN A 11 13.75 7.98 2.79
CA GLN A 11 13.51 6.54 2.79
C GLN A 11 12.82 6.12 1.50
N THR A 12 13.25 5.01 0.92
CA THR A 12 12.62 4.41 -0.25
C THR A 12 12.29 2.96 0.01
N PHE A 13 11.12 2.55 -0.46
CA PHE A 13 10.64 1.18 -0.42
C PHE A 13 10.23 0.76 -1.83
N ALA A 14 10.63 -0.42 -2.26
CA ALA A 14 10.24 -0.99 -3.53
C ALA A 14 9.99 -2.49 -3.37
N ALA A 15 8.82 -2.93 -3.80
CA ALA A 15 8.42 -4.33 -3.76
C ALA A 15 7.54 -4.67 -4.96
N LEU A 16 7.69 -5.89 -5.47
CA LEU A 16 6.61 -6.55 -6.20
C LEU A 16 5.46 -6.73 -5.22
N PHE A 17 4.23 -6.58 -5.71
CA PHE A 17 3.05 -6.68 -4.87
C PHE A 17 1.99 -7.50 -5.57
N GLU A 18 1.22 -8.24 -4.78
CA GLU A 18 -0.01 -8.88 -5.21
C GLU A 18 -1.11 -8.45 -4.24
N LEU A 19 -2.09 -7.70 -4.74
CA LEU A 19 -3.24 -7.24 -3.98
C LEU A 19 -4.48 -8.00 -4.44
N ARG A 20 -5.21 -8.62 -3.51
CA ARG A 20 -6.42 -9.41 -3.78
C ARG A 20 -7.54 -9.03 -2.82
N GLY A 21 -8.78 -9.24 -3.25
CA GLY A 21 -9.97 -8.98 -2.43
C GLY A 21 -10.47 -7.54 -2.54
N SER A 22 -10.83 -6.96 -1.40
CA SER A 22 -11.43 -5.63 -1.28
C SER A 22 -10.86 -4.85 -0.09
N ALA A 23 -11.33 -3.61 0.08
CA ALA A 23 -10.99 -2.76 1.22
C ALA A 23 -11.37 -3.38 2.59
N GLU A 24 -12.38 -4.24 2.65
CA GLU A 24 -12.88 -4.84 3.91
C GLU A 24 -12.28 -6.22 4.19
N THR A 25 -12.06 -7.01 3.14
CA THR A 25 -11.47 -8.35 3.24
C THR A 25 -10.50 -8.56 2.10
N GLY A 26 -9.23 -8.76 2.40
CA GLY A 26 -8.22 -8.90 1.35
C GLY A 26 -6.85 -9.32 1.85
N ASP A 27 -5.98 -9.50 0.87
CA ASP A 27 -4.61 -9.94 1.07
C ASP A 27 -3.66 -9.04 0.27
N LEU A 28 -2.52 -8.72 0.87
CA LEU A 28 -1.41 -8.04 0.21
C LEU A 28 -0.12 -8.82 0.46
N THR A 29 0.46 -9.36 -0.62
CA THR A 29 1.80 -9.93 -0.58
C THR A 29 2.80 -8.91 -1.09
N LEU A 30 3.91 -8.73 -0.36
CA LEU A 30 5.03 -7.89 -0.75
C LEU A 30 6.27 -8.76 -0.92
N THR A 31 6.92 -8.66 -2.08
CA THR A 31 8.09 -9.45 -2.45
C THR A 31 9.22 -8.53 -2.90
N THR A 32 10.44 -8.78 -2.44
CA THR A 32 11.63 -8.04 -2.89
C THR A 32 11.86 -8.27 -4.40
N PRO A 33 12.56 -7.35 -5.09
CA PRO A 33 12.93 -7.55 -6.49
C PRO A 33 13.75 -8.82 -6.76
N ILE A 34 14.45 -9.36 -5.74
CA ILE A 34 15.24 -10.59 -5.84
C ILE A 34 14.44 -11.86 -5.50
N GLY A 35 13.13 -11.74 -5.25
CA GLY A 35 12.21 -12.88 -5.13
C GLY A 35 11.94 -13.39 -3.70
N SER A 36 12.39 -12.69 -2.65
CA SER A 36 12.04 -13.05 -1.27
C SER A 36 10.78 -12.34 -0.79
N THR A 37 9.87 -13.06 -0.13
CA THR A 37 8.69 -12.45 0.49
C THR A 37 9.11 -11.58 1.68
N LEU A 38 8.78 -10.29 1.62
CA LEU A 38 8.97 -9.34 2.72
C LEU A 38 7.87 -9.50 3.76
N ALA A 39 6.62 -9.57 3.31
CA ALA A 39 5.46 -9.61 4.18
C ALA A 39 4.25 -10.16 3.43
N GLN A 40 3.39 -10.88 4.16
CA GLN A 40 2.03 -11.18 3.74
C GLN A 40 1.07 -10.58 4.75
N LEU A 41 0.17 -9.75 4.26
CA LEU A 41 -0.82 -9.04 5.03
C LEU A 41 -2.17 -9.65 4.72
N HIS A 42 -2.95 -9.91 5.75
CA HIS A 42 -4.32 -10.39 5.65
C HIS A 42 -5.21 -9.53 6.52
N TRP A 43 -6.35 -9.10 6.00
CA TRP A 43 -7.36 -8.41 6.80
C TRP A 43 -8.76 -8.89 6.46
N ALA A 44 -9.62 -8.80 7.46
CA ALA A 44 -11.05 -9.08 7.41
C ALA A 44 -11.75 -8.30 8.55
N PRO A 45 -13.09 -8.24 8.61
CA PRO A 45 -13.79 -7.66 9.75
C PRO A 45 -13.34 -8.28 11.07
N GLY A 46 -12.73 -7.45 11.92
CA GLY A 46 -12.17 -7.88 13.20
C GLY A 46 -10.86 -8.64 13.09
N GLU A 47 -10.12 -8.57 11.97
CA GLU A 47 -8.82 -9.23 11.79
C GLU A 47 -7.85 -8.38 10.96
N ALA A 48 -6.61 -8.24 11.45
CA ALA A 48 -5.50 -7.67 10.71
C ALA A 48 -4.21 -8.41 11.11
N LEU A 49 -3.65 -9.21 10.20
CA LEU A 49 -2.52 -10.10 10.44
C LEU A 49 -1.35 -9.77 9.50
N LEU A 50 -0.16 -9.68 10.07
CA LEU A 50 1.11 -9.59 9.37
C LEU A 50 1.88 -10.90 9.54
N LYS A 51 2.19 -11.56 8.44
CA LYS A 51 3.12 -12.70 8.38
C LYS A 51 4.45 -12.24 7.81
N ASP A 52 5.50 -12.40 8.57
CA ASP A 52 6.89 -12.10 8.22
C ASP A 52 7.74 -13.33 8.53
N GLY A 53 8.00 -14.13 7.49
CA GLY A 53 8.58 -15.47 7.63
C GLY A 53 7.74 -16.38 8.53
N SER A 54 8.29 -16.80 9.66
CA SER A 54 7.61 -17.67 10.64
C SER A 54 6.81 -16.90 11.69
N LYS A 55 6.91 -15.57 11.74
CA LYS A 55 6.23 -14.75 12.75
C LYS A 55 4.91 -14.25 12.20
N THR A 56 3.84 -14.49 12.95
CA THR A 56 2.53 -13.85 12.73
C THR A 56 2.28 -12.83 13.83
N ARG A 57 1.96 -11.60 13.45
CA ARG A 57 1.61 -10.51 14.37
C ARG A 57 0.22 -10.01 14.04
N ARG A 58 -0.55 -9.67 15.07
CA ARG A 58 -1.89 -9.08 14.93
C ARG A 58 -1.82 -7.60 15.20
N PHE A 59 -2.63 -6.83 14.47
CA PHE A 59 -2.76 -5.39 14.59
C PHE A 59 -4.22 -5.01 14.83
N ASP A 60 -4.43 -3.80 15.33
CA ASP A 60 -5.78 -3.30 15.64
C ASP A 60 -6.50 -2.74 14.40
N SER A 61 -5.76 -2.45 13.33
CA SER A 61 -6.31 -1.92 12.07
C SER A 61 -5.46 -2.29 10.85
N VAL A 62 -6.09 -2.22 9.67
CA VAL A 62 -5.41 -2.40 8.37
C VAL A 62 -4.35 -1.33 8.14
N ASP A 63 -4.60 -0.10 8.56
CA ASP A 63 -3.64 1.00 8.44
C ASP A 63 -2.37 0.71 9.26
N ALA A 64 -2.52 0.26 10.51
CA ALA A 64 -1.40 -0.11 11.36
C ALA A 64 -0.63 -1.33 10.80
N LEU A 65 -1.35 -2.29 10.21
CA LEU A 65 -0.77 -3.45 9.54
C LEU A 65 0.10 -3.04 8.34
N ILE A 66 -0.39 -2.13 7.50
CA ILE A 66 0.33 -1.64 6.31
C ILE A 66 1.53 -0.78 6.70
N GLU A 67 1.38 0.09 7.70
CA GLU A 67 2.47 0.89 8.23
C GLU A 67 3.58 0.00 8.80
N ALA A 68 3.24 -1.07 9.52
CA ALA A 68 4.22 -2.03 10.03
C ALA A 68 4.97 -2.80 8.93
N ALA A 69 4.36 -2.98 7.76
CA ALA A 69 4.97 -3.69 6.63
C ALA A 69 5.80 -2.78 5.71
N THR A 70 5.39 -1.52 5.53
CA THR A 70 5.98 -0.61 4.54
C THR A 70 6.77 0.54 5.17
N GLY A 71 6.64 0.74 6.48
CA GLY A 71 7.21 1.88 7.22
C GLY A 71 6.45 3.19 7.01
N ALA A 72 5.29 3.16 6.34
CA ALA A 72 4.47 4.35 6.17
C ALA A 72 2.97 4.02 6.13
N ALA A 73 2.17 4.95 6.65
CA ALA A 73 0.72 4.90 6.46
C ALA A 73 0.37 5.04 4.96
N ILE A 74 -0.26 4.01 4.39
CA ILE A 74 -0.85 4.01 3.04
C ILE A 74 -2.34 3.66 3.20
N PRO A 75 -3.27 4.45 2.62
CA PRO A 75 -4.70 4.22 2.78
C PRO A 75 -5.17 3.07 1.89
N VAL A 76 -5.09 1.83 2.38
CA VAL A 76 -5.48 0.63 1.59
C VAL A 76 -6.93 0.69 1.14
N GLY A 77 -7.83 1.22 1.97
CA GLY A 77 -9.24 1.32 1.61
C GLY A 77 -9.46 2.14 0.34
N ALA A 78 -8.84 3.32 0.26
CA ALA A 78 -8.91 4.18 -0.92
C ALA A 78 -8.10 3.63 -2.10
N LEU A 79 -7.04 2.86 -1.84
CA LEU A 79 -6.23 2.25 -2.90
C LEU A 79 -7.08 1.35 -3.82
N PHE A 80 -8.01 0.56 -3.28
CA PHE A 80 -8.94 -0.22 -4.10
C PHE A 80 -9.81 0.67 -4.98
N GLY A 81 -10.29 1.80 -4.45
CA GLY A 81 -11.01 2.81 -5.21
C GLY A 81 -10.19 3.39 -6.35
N TRP A 82 -8.98 3.83 -6.04
CA TRP A 82 -8.05 4.42 -7.00
C TRP A 82 -7.70 3.43 -8.11
N LEU A 83 -7.41 2.17 -7.79
CA LEU A 83 -7.14 1.10 -8.76
C LEU A 83 -8.37 0.77 -9.63
N ALA A 84 -9.58 0.97 -9.11
CA ALA A 84 -10.83 0.89 -9.86
C ALA A 84 -11.16 2.17 -10.65
N GLY A 85 -10.33 3.21 -10.56
CA GLY A 85 -10.55 4.50 -11.24
C GLY A 85 -11.51 5.43 -10.54
N ARG A 86 -11.87 5.16 -9.28
CA ARG A 86 -12.64 6.07 -8.45
C ARG A 86 -11.69 6.99 -7.68
N ASN A 87 -11.99 8.28 -7.67
CA ASN A 87 -11.26 9.26 -6.88
C ASN A 87 -11.80 9.28 -5.45
N ASP A 88 -11.55 8.20 -4.70
CA ASP A 88 -11.98 8.09 -3.30
C ASP A 88 -11.12 9.05 -2.45
N PRO A 89 -11.70 10.12 -1.88
CA PRO A 89 -10.92 11.18 -1.25
C PRO A 89 -10.37 10.73 0.11
N VAL A 90 -9.08 10.96 0.33
CA VAL A 90 -8.43 10.76 1.63
C VAL A 90 -7.77 12.07 2.04
N PRO A 91 -8.04 12.59 3.25
CA PRO A 91 -7.40 13.80 3.74
C PRO A 91 -5.87 13.74 3.63
N GLY A 92 -5.29 14.78 3.03
CA GLY A 92 -3.85 14.91 2.87
C GLY A 92 -3.23 14.08 1.73
N TRP A 93 -4.01 13.24 1.04
CA TRP A 93 -3.57 12.50 -0.14
C TRP A 93 -4.16 13.09 -1.42
N LYS A 94 -3.35 13.09 -2.48
CA LYS A 94 -3.76 13.45 -3.84
C LYS A 94 -3.42 12.32 -4.80
N PRO A 95 -4.41 11.51 -5.24
CA PRO A 95 -4.21 10.52 -6.29
C PRO A 95 -4.19 11.19 -7.67
N ASP A 96 -3.31 10.71 -8.55
CA ASP A 96 -3.31 10.98 -9.99
C ASP A 96 -3.69 9.68 -10.72
N LEU A 97 -4.91 9.70 -11.28
CA LEU A 97 -5.51 8.58 -12.01
C LEU A 97 -5.35 8.72 -13.54
N ALA A 98 -4.65 9.76 -14.02
CA ALA A 98 -4.56 10.04 -15.47
C ALA A 98 -3.92 8.90 -16.27
N GLN A 99 -3.05 8.12 -15.64
CA GLN A 99 -2.34 6.99 -16.26
C GLN A 99 -2.90 5.63 -15.87
N LEU A 100 -4.06 5.58 -15.21
CA LEU A 100 -4.66 4.33 -14.77
C LEU A 100 -5.02 3.41 -15.95
N GLY A 101 -5.42 4.01 -17.08
CA GLY A 101 -5.61 3.33 -18.36
C GLY A 101 -4.39 2.54 -18.83
N ASN A 102 -3.19 3.00 -18.47
CA ASN A 102 -1.90 2.42 -18.82
C ASN A 102 -1.31 1.54 -17.70
N GLY A 103 -2.13 1.12 -16.72
CA GLY A 103 -1.69 0.30 -15.60
C GLY A 103 -0.78 1.04 -14.60
N ARG A 104 -0.93 2.37 -14.48
CA ARG A 104 -0.14 3.18 -13.55
C ARG A 104 -1.02 4.03 -12.66
N LEU A 105 -0.70 4.04 -11.37
CA LEU A 105 -1.30 4.90 -10.36
C LEU A 105 -0.19 5.64 -9.61
N GLN A 106 -0.37 6.94 -9.42
CA GLN A 106 0.45 7.72 -8.50
C GLN A 106 -0.44 8.34 -7.43
N ALA A 107 0.03 8.40 -6.19
CA ALA A 107 -0.64 9.13 -5.13
C ALA A 107 0.39 9.82 -4.23
N VAL A 108 0.17 11.09 -3.92
CA VAL A 108 1.08 11.89 -3.09
C VAL A 108 0.40 12.22 -1.77
N ARG A 109 1.05 11.87 -0.66
CA ARG A 109 0.69 12.37 0.67
C ARG A 109 1.38 13.71 0.89
N GLU A 110 0.62 14.79 0.89
CA GLU A 110 1.08 16.14 1.20
C GLU A 110 1.02 16.45 2.70
N SER A 111 0.09 15.81 3.43
CA SER A 111 -0.03 15.96 4.88
C SER A 111 -0.61 14.69 5.53
N PRO A 112 -0.29 14.44 6.81
CA PRO A 112 0.78 15.09 7.57
C PRO A 112 2.17 14.78 7.00
N SER A 113 3.17 15.56 7.38
CA SER A 113 4.57 15.26 7.10
C SER A 113 5.00 13.97 7.82
N PRO A 114 5.98 13.22 7.29
CA PRO A 114 6.73 13.49 6.07
C PRO A 114 5.90 13.24 4.81
N ARG A 115 6.19 14.03 3.76
CA ARG A 115 5.58 13.86 2.44
C ARG A 115 5.93 12.46 1.91
N ALA A 116 4.99 11.83 1.23
CA ALA A 116 5.23 10.53 0.59
C ALA A 116 4.72 10.52 -0.86
N ASP A 117 5.42 9.79 -1.72
CA ASP A 117 5.07 9.59 -3.12
C ASP A 117 4.96 8.08 -3.39
N LEU A 118 3.73 7.61 -3.53
CA LEU A 118 3.36 6.23 -3.83
C LEU A 118 3.19 6.07 -5.34
N ARG A 119 3.89 5.08 -5.90
CA ARG A 119 3.75 4.69 -7.31
C ARG A 119 3.44 3.20 -7.42
N ILE A 120 2.42 2.89 -8.21
CA ILE A 120 1.99 1.52 -8.47
C ILE A 120 1.94 1.31 -9.97
N VAL A 121 2.56 0.21 -10.40
CA VAL A 121 2.51 -0.29 -11.77
C VAL A 121 1.90 -1.68 -11.69
N PHE A 122 0.88 -1.94 -12.50
CA PHE A 122 0.09 -3.16 -12.45
C PHE A 122 -0.40 -3.54 -13.85
N GLU A 123 -0.66 -4.82 -14.06
CA GLU A 123 -1.27 -5.30 -15.30
C GLU A 123 -2.79 -5.13 -15.23
N ARG A 124 -3.40 -4.72 -16.34
CA ARG A 124 -4.86 -4.73 -16.47
C ARG A 124 -5.24 -6.06 -17.12
N SER A 125 -6.01 -6.87 -16.40
CA SER A 125 -6.67 -8.07 -16.91
C SER A 125 -7.85 -7.72 -17.80
#